data_AF-A0A7W7ZJS0-F1
#
_entry.id   AF-A0A7W7ZJS0-F1
#
_cell.length_a   1.000
_cell.length_b   1.000
_cell.length_c   1.000
_cell.angle_alpha   90.00
_cell.angle_beta   90.00
_cell.angle_gamma   90.00
#
_symmetry.space_group_name_H-M   'P 1'
#
loop_
_entity.id
_entity.type
_entity.pdbx_description
1 polymer ?
#
loop_
_entity_poly.entity_id
_entity_poly.type
_entity_poly.pdbx_seq_one_letter_code
_entity_poly.pdbx_strand_id
1 'polypeptide(L)' 'MERIWRTIKYEEVYLRAYDSVQEARTCLGKYIEFYNQIRPHSSLKGKTPNQVHLNRLPE' A
#
# COMPACT_ATOMS: atom_id res chain seq x y z
N MET A 1 5.24 9.85 -5.40
CA MET A 1 3.98 9.84 -4.62
C MET A 1 2.76 9.52 -5.47
N GLU A 2 2.59 10.15 -6.63
CA GLU A 2 1.36 10.04 -7.46
C GLU A 2 0.95 8.61 -7.82
N ARG A 3 1.90 7.71 -8.11
CA ARG A 3 1.61 6.31 -8.49
C ARG A 3 0.94 5.50 -7.38
N ILE A 4 1.39 5.69 -6.13
CA ILE A 4 0.85 4.97 -4.97
C ILE A 4 -0.58 5.45 -4.72
N TRP A 5 -0.79 6.76 -4.71
CA TRP A 5 -2.11 7.36 -4.52
C TRP A 5 -3.11 6.95 -5.59
N ARG A 6 -2.68 6.82 -6.85
CA ARG A 6 -3.54 6.26 -7.89
C ARG A 6 -3.96 4.83 -7.55
N THR A 7 -3.02 3.97 -7.18
CA THR A 7 -3.31 2.56 -6.85
C THR A 7 -4.28 2.44 -5.69
N ILE A 8 -4.04 3.15 -4.58
CA ILE A 8 -4.91 3.11 -3.39
C ILE A 8 -6.33 3.57 -3.73
N LYS A 9 -6.48 4.65 -4.52
CA LYS A 9 -7.80 5.14 -4.89
C LYS A 9 -8.60 4.11 -5.69
N TYR A 10 -7.99 3.49 -6.69
CA TYR A 10 -8.69 2.58 -7.59
C TYR A 10 -8.89 1.18 -7.01
N GLU A 11 -7.95 0.68 -6.21
CA GLU A 11 -8.00 -0.70 -5.68
C GLU A 11 -8.69 -0.79 -4.31
N GLU A 12 -8.82 0.32 -3.56
CA GLU A 12 -9.40 0.32 -2.19
C GLU A 12 -10.52 1.35 -2.02
N VAL A 13 -10.28 2.63 -2.32
CA VAL A 13 -11.23 3.72 -1.98
C VAL A 13 -12.46 3.75 -2.88
N TYR A 14 -12.30 3.71 -4.20
CA TYR A 14 -13.42 3.83 -5.15
C TYR A 14 -14.30 2.58 -5.20
N LEU A 15 -13.82 1.46 -4.69
CA LEU A 15 -14.56 0.19 -4.65
C LEU A 15 -15.39 0.02 -3.37
N ARG A 16 -15.26 0.94 -2.41
CA ARG A 16 -15.85 0.79 -1.08
C ARG A 16 -16.73 1.98 -0.71
N ALA A 17 -17.87 1.67 -0.12
CA ALA A 17 -18.69 2.63 0.61
C ALA A 17 -18.44 2.40 2.10
N TYR A 18 -17.54 3.19 2.69
CA TYR A 18 -17.28 3.11 4.13
C TYR A 18 -18.45 3.69 4.92
N ASP A 19 -18.87 2.98 5.96
CA ASP A 19 -19.95 3.41 6.86
C ASP A 19 -19.47 4.51 7.81
N SER A 20 -18.16 4.58 8.08
CA SER A 20 -17.57 5.60 8.93
C SER A 20 -16.11 5.91 8.58
N VAL A 21 -15.64 7.06 9.06
CA VAL A 21 -14.21 7.43 8.97
C VAL A 21 -13.32 6.43 9.72
N GLN A 22 -13.80 5.87 10.84
CA GLN A 22 -13.04 4.90 11.62
C GLN A 22 -12.85 3.59 10.85
N GLU A 23 -13.90 3.13 10.17
CA GLU A 23 -13.80 1.98 9.27
C GLU A 23 -12.84 2.28 8.11
N ALA A 24 -12.99 3.42 7.44
CA ALA A 24 -12.11 3.82 6.34
C ALA A 24 -10.64 3.82 6.76
N ARG A 25 -10.31 4.36 7.94
CA ARG A 25 -8.94 4.33 8.50
C ARG A 25 -8.43 2.92 8.72
N THR A 26 -9.28 2.04 9.24
CA THR A 26 -8.93 0.63 9.51
C THR A 26 -8.65 -0.13 8.21
N CYS A 27 -9.54 -0.01 7.23
CA CYS A 27 -9.39 -0.66 5.93
C CYS A 27 -8.18 -0.13 5.16
N LEU A 28 -8.01 1.20 5.09
CA LEU A 28 -6.85 1.81 4.44
C LEU A 28 -5.55 1.41 5.13
N GLY A 29 -5.52 1.34 6.45
CA GLY A 29 -4.35 0.85 7.19
C GLY A 29 -3.95 -0.56 6.79
N LYS A 30 -4.91 -1.49 6.76
CA LYS A 30 -4.70 -2.88 6.28
C LYS A 30 -4.22 -2.93 4.83
N TYR A 31 -4.82 -2.11 3.96
CA TYR A 31 -4.42 -2.07 2.55
C TYR A 31 -3.00 -1.55 2.37
N ILE A 32 -2.60 -0.51 3.10
CA ILE A 32 -1.24 0.04 3.06
C ILE A 32 -0.23 -0.97 3.59
N GLU A 33 -0.56 -1.70 4.65
CA GLU A 33 0.29 -2.78 5.16
C GLU A 33 0.49 -3.86 4.10
N PHE A 34 -0.58 -4.35 3.49
CA PHE A 34 -0.52 -5.29 2.37
C PHE A 34 0.34 -4.77 1.21
N TYR A 35 0.15 -3.51 0.80
CA TYR A 35 0.89 -2.87 -0.29
C TYR A 35 2.41 -2.83 -0.01
N ASN A 36 2.79 -2.56 1.25
CA ASN A 36 4.18 -2.39 1.67
C ASN A 36 4.90 -3.70 1.98
N GLN A 37 4.19 -4.68 2.54
CA GLN A 37 4.78 -5.91 3.07
C GLN A 37 4.62 -7.11 2.15
N ILE A 38 3.51 -7.21 1.43
CA ILE A 38 3.10 -8.45 0.75
C ILE A 38 3.10 -8.27 -0.78
N ARG A 39 2.57 -7.15 -1.29
CA ARG A 39 2.39 -6.96 -2.74
C ARG A 39 3.74 -6.84 -3.46
N PRO A 40 4.10 -7.74 -4.40
CA PRO A 40 5.28 -7.58 -5.24
C PRO A 40 5.05 -6.49 -6.29
N HIS A 41 6.06 -5.65 -6.54
CA HIS A 41 5.95 -4.56 -7.52
C HIS A 41 6.89 -4.79 -8.69
N SER A 42 6.37 -4.78 -9.92
CA SER A 42 7.18 -4.95 -11.14
C SER A 42 8.30 -3.90 -11.26
N SER A 43 8.01 -2.64 -10.91
CA SER A 43 9.03 -1.58 -10.87
C SER A 43 10.12 -1.80 -9.82
N LEU A 44 9.88 -2.67 -8.84
CA LEU A 44 10.83 -3.06 -7.80
C LEU A 44 11.41 -4.45 -8.07
N LYS A 45 11.37 -4.92 -9.32
CA LYS A 45 11.84 -6.26 -9.73
C LYS A 45 11.17 -7.39 -8.93
N GLY A 46 9.87 -7.23 -8.65
CA GLY A 46 9.09 -8.21 -7.88
C GLY A 46 9.26 -8.10 -6.36
N LYS A 47 10.07 -7.17 -5.85
CA LYS A 47 10.19 -6.93 -4.41
C LYS A 47 9.07 -6.05 -3.87
N THR A 48 8.86 -6.12 -2.57
CA THR A 48 7.95 -5.23 -1.84
C THR A 48 8.66 -3.93 -1.43
N PRO A 49 7.94 -2.83 -1.17
CA PRO A 49 8.53 -1.57 -0.73
C PRO A 49 9.37 -1.75 0.54
N ASN A 50 8.91 -2.54 1.51
CA ASN A 50 9.66 -2.82 2.74
C ASN A 50 10.97 -3.56 2.45
N GLN A 51 10.95 -4.57 1.58
CA GLN A 51 12.18 -5.26 1.18
C GLN A 51 13.20 -4.31 0.55
N VAL A 52 12.76 -3.37 -0.29
CA VAL A 52 13.66 -2.38 -0.89
C VAL A 52 14.20 -1.39 0.14
N HIS A 53 13.37 -0.97 1.11
CA HIS A 53 13.79 -0.06 2.16
C HIS A 53 14.80 -0.70 3.11
N LEU A 54 14.53 -1.92 3.60
CA LEU A 54 15.42 -2.66 4.49
C LEU A 54 16.79 -2.92 3.84
N ASN A 55 16.82 -3.26 2.55
CA ASN A 55 18.07 -3.45 1.81
C ASN A 55 18.89 -2.15 1.59
N ARG A 56 18.35 -0.98 1.95
CA ARG A 56 19.00 0.33 1.80
C ARG A 56 19.49 0.92 3.13
N LEU A 57 19.18 0.30 4.26
CA LEU A 57 19.68 0.74 5.56
C LEU A 57 21.14 0.29 5.72
N PRO A 58 22.07 1.16 6.15
CA PRO A 58 23.43 0.76 6.51
C PRO A 58 23.41 -0.16 7.75
N GLU A 59 24.40 -1.05 7.84
CA GLU A 59 24.64 -1.91 9.03
C GLU A 59 24.92 -1.10 10.30
#